data_AF-A0A7K0LFF4-F1
#
_entry.id   AF-A0A7K0LFF4-F1
#
_cell.length_a   1.000
_cell.length_b   1.000
_cell.length_c   1.000
_cell.angle_alpha   90.00
_cell.angle_beta   90.00
_cell.angle_gamma   90.00
#
_symmetry.space_group_name_H-M   'P 1'
#
loop_
_entity.id
_entity.type
_entity.pdbx_description
1 polymer ?
#
loop_
_entity_poly.entity_id
_entity_poly.type
_entity_poly.pdbx_seq_one_letter_code
_entity_poly.pdbx_strand_id
1 'polypeptide(L)'
;ATGTGNGMIDAAVDAIATATGYVGKVLDFNVSSVTSGGDALGDVVIQLEVGGTKASGRGVATDVVEASARAYLNAVNRIVRIQSRGQEREHDIGP
;
A
#
# COMPACT_ATOMS: atom_id res chain seq x y z
N ALA A 1 4.03 -8.15 -12.78
CA ALA A 1 5.48 -8.02 -12.49
C ALA A 1 5.89 -9.11 -11.50
N THR A 2 7.18 -9.32 -11.31
CA THR A 2 7.76 -10.20 -10.28
C THR A 2 8.49 -9.33 -9.25
N GLY A 3 8.71 -9.85 -8.04
CA GLY A 3 9.44 -9.14 -6.99
C GLY A 3 10.28 -10.06 -6.13
N THR A 4 11.28 -9.49 -5.47
CA THR A 4 12.21 -10.20 -4.57
C THR A 4 12.35 -9.43 -3.26
N GLY A 5 12.86 -10.09 -2.22
CA GLY A 5 13.02 -9.43 -0.93
C GLY A 5 13.45 -10.39 0.18
N ASN A 6 13.54 -9.86 1.39
CA ASN A 6 13.97 -10.59 2.59
C ASN A 6 12.88 -11.53 3.14
N GLY A 7 11.72 -11.58 2.52
CA GLY A 7 10.61 -12.46 2.86
C GLY A 7 9.44 -12.33 1.91
N MET A 8 8.41 -13.15 2.12
CA MET A 8 7.20 -13.21 1.28
C MET A 8 6.45 -11.87 1.18
N ILE A 9 6.38 -11.11 2.28
CA ILE A 9 5.73 -9.79 2.30
C ILE A 9 6.54 -8.78 1.48
N ASP A 10 7.87 -8.75 1.68
CA ASP A 10 8.78 -7.86 0.98
C ASP A 10 8.76 -8.11 -0.55
N ALA A 11 8.84 -9.39 -0.95
CA ALA A 11 8.75 -9.78 -2.35
C ALA A 11 7.39 -9.43 -2.99
N ALA A 12 6.28 -9.57 -2.24
CA ALA A 12 4.96 -9.17 -2.72
C ALA A 12 4.85 -7.64 -2.87
N VAL A 13 5.37 -6.88 -1.92
CA VAL A 13 5.42 -5.41 -1.98
C VAL A 13 6.26 -4.95 -3.17
N ASP A 14 7.45 -5.52 -3.36
CA ASP A 14 8.34 -5.21 -4.49
C ASP A 14 7.69 -5.51 -5.84
N ALA A 15 6.98 -6.65 -5.94
CA ALA A 15 6.25 -7.02 -7.15
C ALA A 15 5.14 -6.01 -7.47
N ILE A 16 4.39 -5.53 -6.46
CA ILE A 16 3.32 -4.54 -6.63
C ILE A 16 3.90 -3.16 -6.96
N ALA A 17 4.95 -2.73 -6.27
CA ALA A 17 5.64 -1.48 -6.53
C ALA A 17 6.13 -1.42 -7.98
N THR A 18 6.77 -2.51 -8.45
CA THR A 18 7.23 -2.65 -9.83
C THR A 18 6.08 -2.69 -10.83
N ALA A 19 5.00 -3.43 -10.53
CA ALA A 19 3.84 -3.53 -11.42
C ALA A 19 3.11 -2.19 -11.60
N THR A 20 3.08 -1.37 -10.55
CA THR A 20 2.35 -0.09 -10.54
C THR A 20 3.22 1.09 -10.96
N GLY A 21 4.55 0.98 -10.88
CA GLY A 21 5.49 2.09 -11.05
C GLY A 21 5.55 3.03 -9.85
N TYR A 22 4.81 2.76 -8.77
CA TYR A 22 4.81 3.54 -7.54
C TYR A 22 5.79 2.94 -6.53
N VAL A 23 7.08 3.24 -6.73
CA VAL A 23 8.14 2.83 -5.81
C VAL A 23 8.25 3.82 -4.66
N GLY A 24 8.02 3.34 -3.44
CA GLY A 24 7.99 4.17 -2.25
C GLY A 24 8.53 3.47 -1.01
N LYS A 25 8.63 4.23 0.07
CA LYS A 25 9.10 3.73 1.37
C LYS A 25 7.91 3.38 2.26
N VAL A 26 7.89 2.15 2.76
CA VAL A 26 7.01 1.78 3.87
C VAL A 26 7.54 2.45 5.14
N LEU A 27 6.73 3.34 5.72
CA LEU A 27 7.05 4.09 6.92
C LEU A 27 6.61 3.36 8.18
N ASP A 28 5.46 2.70 8.11
CA ASP A 28 4.88 1.92 9.19
C ASP A 28 4.15 0.70 8.64
N PHE A 29 4.20 -0.39 9.39
CA PHE A 29 3.62 -1.68 9.06
C PHE A 29 3.07 -2.31 10.33
N ASN A 30 1.75 -2.37 10.44
CA ASN A 30 1.07 -2.94 11.59
C ASN A 30 0.24 -4.15 11.18
N VAL A 31 0.33 -5.22 11.95
CA VAL A 31 -0.48 -6.43 11.79
C VAL A 31 -1.18 -6.71 13.10
N SER A 32 -2.48 -6.96 13.03
CA SER A 32 -3.30 -7.37 14.16
C SER A 32 -4.30 -8.44 13.71
N SER A 33 -4.94 -9.12 14.66
CA SER A 33 -6.04 -10.03 14.34
C SER A 33 -7.38 -9.35 14.64
N VAL A 34 -8.35 -9.48 13.73
CA VAL A 34 -9.72 -8.98 13.94
C VAL A 34 -10.49 -9.93 14.85
N THR A 35 -10.27 -11.23 14.66
CA THR A 35 -10.93 -12.32 15.39
C THR A 35 -9.87 -13.22 16.02
N SER A 36 -10.29 -14.13 16.88
CA SER A 36 -9.44 -15.18 17.45
C SER A 36 -9.74 -16.52 16.78
N GLY A 37 -8.77 -17.43 16.78
CA GLY A 37 -8.89 -18.74 16.13
C GLY A 37 -7.85 -18.97 15.03
N GLY A 38 -7.77 -20.19 14.51
CA GLY A 38 -6.85 -20.52 13.40
C GLY A 38 -7.30 -19.95 12.05
N ASP A 39 -8.55 -19.54 11.97
CA ASP A 39 -9.23 -18.85 10.87
C ASP A 39 -9.35 -17.33 11.13
N ALA A 40 -8.56 -16.81 12.07
CA ALA A 40 -8.54 -15.39 12.38
C ALA A 40 -8.21 -14.56 11.14
N LEU A 41 -8.96 -13.47 10.96
CA LEU A 41 -8.64 -12.48 9.94
C LEU A 41 -7.46 -11.64 10.41
N GLY A 42 -6.37 -11.64 9.64
CA GLY A 42 -5.27 -10.69 9.77
C GLY A 42 -5.68 -9.34 9.20
N ASP A 43 -5.58 -8.30 10.02
CA ASP A 43 -5.75 -6.90 9.66
C ASP A 43 -4.38 -6.23 9.56
N VAL A 44 -4.02 -5.83 8.34
CA VAL A 44 -2.75 -5.20 8.03
C VAL A 44 -2.97 -3.75 7.63
N VAL A 45 -2.23 -2.84 8.26
CA VAL A 45 -2.22 -1.41 7.94
C VAL A 45 -0.79 -1.01 7.55
N ILE A 46 -0.66 -0.37 6.39
CA ILE A 46 0.62 0.09 5.86
C ILE A 46 0.56 1.61 5.66
N GLN A 47 1.55 2.33 6.18
CA GLN A 47 1.80 3.71 5.82
C GLN A 47 2.90 3.77 4.75
N LEU A 48 2.57 4.32 3.59
CA LEU A 48 3.45 4.39 2.43
C LEU A 48 3.75 5.86 2.09
N GLU A 49 5.00 6.13 1.73
CA GLU A 49 5.44 7.40 1.17
C GLU A 49 6.00 7.20 -0.25
N VAL A 50 5.43 7.88 -1.24
CA VAL A 50 5.93 7.91 -2.63
C VAL A 50 6.02 9.36 -3.07
N GLY A 51 7.21 9.81 -3.49
CA GLY A 51 7.42 11.17 -3.99
C GLY A 51 6.96 12.26 -3.02
N GLY A 52 7.22 12.10 -1.71
CA GLY A 52 6.79 13.03 -0.65
C GLY A 52 5.30 12.97 -0.29
N THR A 53 4.48 12.18 -1.00
CA THR A 53 3.08 11.98 -0.67
C THR A 53 2.93 10.77 0.27
N LYS A 54 2.30 10.98 1.42
CA LYS A 54 2.04 9.93 2.41
C LYS A 54 0.59 9.48 2.35
N ALA A 55 0.36 8.17 2.38
CA ALA A 55 -0.97 7.59 2.53
C ALA A 55 -0.94 6.28 3.29
N SER A 56 -2.03 5.98 3.99
CA SER A 56 -2.24 4.68 4.63
C SER A 56 -3.20 3.83 3.82
N GLY A 57 -2.90 2.54 3.75
CA GLY A 57 -3.76 1.50 3.19
C GLY A 57 -3.99 0.37 4.20
N ARG A 58 -5.15 -0.28 4.09
CA ARG A 58 -5.55 -1.40 4.96
C ARG A 58 -5.93 -2.60 4.11
N GLY A 59 -5.58 -3.79 4.56
CA GLY A 59 -5.96 -5.05 3.94
C GLY A 59 -6.32 -6.07 5.00
N VAL A 60 -7.40 -6.82 4.77
CA VAL A 60 -7.88 -7.84 5.71
C VAL A 60 -8.02 -9.15 4.95
N ALA A 61 -7.38 -10.21 5.43
CA ALA A 61 -7.46 -11.55 4.88
C ALA A 61 -7.05 -12.59 5.94
N THR A 62 -7.39 -13.86 5.72
CA THR A 62 -6.91 -14.97 6.57
C THR A 62 -5.40 -15.20 6.41
N ASP A 63 -4.85 -14.91 5.23
CA ASP A 63 -3.41 -14.92 4.97
C ASP A 63 -2.83 -13.50 5.14
N VAL A 64 -1.87 -13.36 6.06
CA VAL A 64 -1.20 -12.08 6.35
C VAL A 64 -0.44 -11.54 5.14
N VAL A 65 0.08 -12.40 4.26
CA VAL A 65 0.76 -11.97 3.03
C VAL A 65 -0.23 -11.33 2.08
N GLU A 66 -1.39 -11.95 1.90
CA GLU A 66 -2.47 -11.40 1.08
C GLU A 66 -2.98 -10.07 1.67
N ALA A 67 -3.20 -10.02 2.98
CA ALA A 67 -3.62 -8.80 3.68
C ALA A 67 -2.59 -7.67 3.48
N SER A 68 -1.30 -7.99 3.56
CA SER A 68 -0.20 -7.04 3.34
C SER A 68 -0.16 -6.52 1.91
N ALA A 69 -0.30 -7.40 0.92
CA ALA A 69 -0.36 -7.03 -0.49
C ALA A 69 -1.53 -6.07 -0.77
N ARG A 70 -2.72 -6.38 -0.23
CA ARG A 70 -3.92 -5.54 -0.33
C ARG A 70 -3.71 -4.19 0.35
N ALA A 71 -3.12 -4.17 1.55
CA ALA A 71 -2.84 -2.94 2.30
C ALA A 71 -1.90 -2.01 1.51
N TYR A 72 -0.83 -2.56 0.94
CA TYR A 72 0.12 -1.80 0.12
C TYR A 72 -0.55 -1.22 -1.13
N LEU A 73 -1.28 -2.05 -1.90
CA LEU A 73 -1.99 -1.60 -3.09
C LEU A 73 -3.03 -0.51 -2.78
N ASN A 74 -3.73 -0.64 -1.64
CA ASN A 74 -4.67 0.39 -1.20
C ASN A 74 -3.96 1.71 -0.85
N ALA A 75 -2.76 1.65 -0.27
CA ALA A 75 -1.96 2.85 -0.03
C ALA A 75 -1.52 3.50 -1.36
N VAL A 76 -1.05 2.71 -2.32
CA VAL A 76 -0.71 3.18 -3.68
C VAL A 76 -1.91 3.85 -4.36
N ASN A 77 -3.08 3.21 -4.37
CA ASN A 77 -4.30 3.78 -4.95
C ASN A 77 -4.65 5.14 -4.34
N ARG A 78 -4.47 5.28 -3.02
CA ARG A 78 -4.71 6.53 -2.31
C ARG A 78 -3.69 7.60 -2.69
N ILE A 79 -2.42 7.26 -2.86
CA ILE A 79 -1.38 8.17 -3.37
C ILE A 79 -1.73 8.66 -4.78
N VAL A 80 -2.07 7.75 -5.70
CA VAL A 80 -2.47 8.09 -7.08
C VAL A 80 -3.61 9.11 -7.07
N ARG A 81 -4.61 8.89 -6.20
CA ARG A 81 -5.76 9.79 -6.05
C ARG A 81 -5.37 11.16 -5.47
N ILE A 82 -4.41 11.23 -4.55
CA ILE A 82 -3.94 12.50 -3.98
C ILE A 82 -3.16 13.29 -5.02
N GLN A 83 -2.24 12.64 -5.75
CA GLN A 83 -1.41 13.27 -6.76
C GLN A 83 -2.22 13.78 -7.95
N SER A 84 -3.20 13.01 -8.44
CA SER A 84 -4.12 13.45 -9.51
C SER A 84 -4.94 14.68 -9.10
N ARG A 85 -5.42 14.76 -7.85
CA ARG A 85 -6.13 15.94 -7.33
C ARG A 85 -5.25 17.18 -7.16
N GLY A 86 -3.95 16.98 -6.91
CA GLY A 86 -2.98 18.07 -6.86
C GLY A 86 -2.79 18.72 -8.23
N GLN A 87 -2.77 17.91 -9.29
CA GLN A 87 -2.59 18.36 -10.67
C GLN A 87 -3.81 19.12 -11.24
N GLU A 88 -5.04 18.74 -10.87
CA GLU A 88 -6.25 19.45 -11.33
C GLU A 88 -6.33 20.90 -10.77
N ARG A 89 -5.81 21.15 -9.56
CA ARG A 89 -5.85 22.49 -8.94
C ARG A 89 -4.84 23.47 -9.53
N GLU A 90 -3.77 22.97 -10.14
CA GLU A 90 -2.73 23.79 -10.76
C GLU A 90 -3.10 24.19 -12.20
N HIS A 91 -3.97 23.42 -12.86
CA HIS A 91 -4.40 23.68 -14.25
C HIS A 91 -5.49 24.77 -14.37
N ASP A 92 -6.19 25.10 -13.29
CA ASP A 92 -7.31 26.06 -13.26
C ASP A 92 -6.89 27.52 -12.97
N ILE A 93 -5.58 27.81 -12.96
CA ILE A 93 -5.02 29.15 -12.75
C ILE A 93 -4.08 29.55 -13.90
N GLY A 94 -4.67 29.72 -15.08
CA GLY A 94 -4.09 30.43 -16.23
C GLY A 94 -5.09 31.46 -16.75
N PRO A 95 -4.65 32.58 -17.35
CA PRO A 95 -5.41 33.83 -17.48
C PRO A 95 -6.67 33.73 -18.35
#